data_AF-A0A2N5WWV0-F1
#
_entry.id   AF-A0A2N5WWV0-F1
#
_cell.length_a   1.000
_cell.length_b   1.000
_cell.length_c   1.000
_cell.angle_alpha   90.00
_cell.angle_beta   90.00
_cell.angle_gamma   90.00
#
_symmetry.space_group_name_H-M   'P 1'
#
loop_
_entity.id
_entity.type
_entity.pdbx_description
1 polymer ?
#
loop_
_entity_poly.entity_id
_entity_poly.type
_entity_poly.pdbx_seq_one_letter_code
_entity_poly.pdbx_strand_id
1 'polypeptide(L)'
;MTKALIMLKKIVSILPLLTILFAASVPASVNKEKAGRCKQEVMTHTHEFRDIPMAAFSTRGHHHDNVLWNIHWDGRTANGSCKFHDSHFKGVEVHTHLQHSHHQKKSEHYQGQYGGFYYDRHVAKWRDPDGKICHTCTPENGFPEHGG
;
A
#
# COMPACT_ATOMS: atom_id res chain seq x y z
N MET A 1 63.64 48.34 -25.84
CA MET A 1 62.25 48.69 -26.24
C MET A 1 61.56 47.42 -26.71
N THR A 2 60.94 46.68 -25.80
CA THR A 2 59.47 46.54 -25.63
C THR A 2 58.75 45.83 -26.79
N LYS A 3 58.36 44.56 -26.59
CA LYS A 3 56.95 44.16 -26.35
C LYS A 3 56.81 42.63 -26.45
N ALA A 4 56.52 42.02 -25.31
CA ALA A 4 55.82 40.74 -25.24
C ALA A 4 54.37 40.96 -25.68
N LEU A 5 53.80 40.05 -26.48
CA LEU A 5 52.36 39.97 -26.66
C LEU A 5 51.91 38.51 -26.56
N ILE A 6 51.24 38.26 -25.45
CA ILE A 6 50.54 37.04 -25.07
C ILE A 6 49.27 36.95 -25.93
N MET A 7 49.02 35.81 -26.57
CA MET A 7 47.72 35.49 -27.15
C MET A 7 47.23 34.16 -26.61
N LEU A 8 46.53 34.25 -25.48
CA LEU A 8 45.76 33.18 -24.85
C LEU A 8 44.59 32.79 -25.77
N LYS A 9 44.64 31.60 -26.37
CA LYS A 9 43.54 31.09 -27.19
C LYS A 9 42.53 30.41 -26.26
N LYS A 10 41.34 31.02 -26.17
CA LYS A 10 40.21 30.65 -25.30
C LYS A 10 39.76 29.21 -25.55
N ILE A 11 39.78 28.39 -24.50
CA ILE A 11 39.12 27.07 -24.47
C ILE A 11 37.64 27.33 -24.25
N VAL A 12 36.83 27.16 -25.29
CA VAL A 12 35.37 27.21 -25.21
C VAL A 12 34.90 25.87 -24.64
N SER A 13 34.69 25.84 -23.32
CA SER A 13 34.14 24.69 -22.61
C SER A 13 32.63 24.62 -22.85
N ILE A 14 32.18 23.67 -23.66
CA ILE A 14 30.75 23.41 -23.91
C ILE A 14 30.25 22.58 -22.72
N LEU A 15 29.59 23.22 -21.77
CA LEU A 15 28.85 22.55 -20.70
C LEU A 15 27.58 21.91 -21.29
N PRO A 16 27.37 20.59 -21.19
CA PRO A 16 26.07 20.01 -21.47
C PRO A 16 25.13 20.37 -20.30
N LEU A 17 24.16 21.25 -20.56
CA LEU A 17 23.04 21.47 -19.65
C LEU A 17 22.18 20.20 -19.64
N LEU A 18 22.51 19.26 -18.74
CA LEU A 18 21.67 18.12 -18.43
C LEU A 18 20.49 18.63 -17.58
N THR A 19 19.41 19.07 -18.24
CA THR A 19 18.14 19.36 -17.58
C THR A 19 17.56 18.04 -17.06
N ILE A 20 17.84 17.73 -15.80
CA ILE A 20 17.19 16.64 -15.07
C ILE A 20 15.73 17.08 -14.85
N LEU A 21 14.83 16.60 -15.70
CA LEU A 21 13.40 16.60 -15.44
C LEU A 21 13.14 15.69 -14.24
N PHE A 22 13.10 16.27 -13.04
CA PHE A 22 12.51 15.60 -11.88
C PHE A 22 11.01 15.50 -12.12
N ALA A 23 10.57 14.38 -12.70
CA ALA A 23 9.18 13.97 -12.61
C ALA A 23 8.87 13.79 -11.12
N ALA A 24 8.08 14.71 -10.56
CA ALA A 24 7.59 14.60 -9.20
C ALA A 24 6.64 13.39 -9.11
N SER A 25 7.20 12.21 -8.85
CA SER A 25 6.44 11.02 -8.49
C SER A 25 5.89 11.24 -7.08
N VAL A 26 4.68 11.78 -6.95
CA VAL A 26 3.97 11.73 -5.67
C VAL A 26 3.71 10.24 -5.37
N PRO A 27 4.11 9.73 -4.19
CA PRO A 27 4.82 8.47 -4.15
C PRO A 27 3.89 7.34 -3.70
N ALA A 28 3.98 6.20 -4.37
CA ALA A 28 3.31 4.96 -3.97
C ALA A 28 3.53 4.60 -2.48
N SER A 29 4.56 5.14 -1.82
CA SER A 29 4.82 4.99 -0.39
C SER A 29 3.73 5.59 0.51
N VAL A 30 3.19 6.78 0.20
CA VAL A 30 2.15 7.43 1.02
C VAL A 30 0.86 6.61 1.03
N ASN A 31 0.53 5.99 -0.10
CA ASN A 31 -0.64 5.11 -0.19
C ASN A 31 -0.45 3.81 0.59
N LYS A 32 0.77 3.27 0.66
CA LYS A 32 1.08 2.10 1.49
C LYS A 32 0.93 2.42 2.99
N GLU A 33 1.41 3.57 3.43
CA GLU A 33 1.27 4.02 4.83
C GLU A 33 -0.20 4.21 5.21
N LYS A 34 -0.99 4.91 4.38
CA LYS A 34 -2.44 5.07 4.59
C LYS A 34 -3.15 3.72 4.65
N ALA A 35 -2.81 2.78 3.77
CA ALA A 35 -3.38 1.44 3.76
C ALA A 35 -3.02 0.63 5.02
N GLY A 36 -1.77 0.68 5.47
CA GLY A 36 -1.32 0.04 6.71
C GLY A 36 -2.05 0.59 7.93
N ARG A 37 -2.15 1.92 8.03
CA ARG A 37 -2.88 2.57 9.11
C ARG A 37 -4.37 2.22 9.08
N CYS A 38 -4.99 2.27 7.90
CA CYS A 38 -6.39 1.89 7.74
C CYS A 38 -6.66 0.45 8.20
N LYS A 39 -5.79 -0.49 7.82
CA LYS A 39 -5.88 -1.88 8.24
C LYS A 39 -5.83 -2.03 9.76
N GLN A 40 -4.88 -1.37 10.42
CA GLN A 40 -4.75 -1.39 11.87
C GLN A 40 -6.00 -0.84 12.56
N GLU A 41 -6.51 0.32 12.13
CA GLU A 41 -7.67 0.96 12.74
C GLU A 41 -8.95 0.11 12.58
N VAL A 42 -9.17 -0.45 11.39
CA VAL A 42 -10.32 -1.33 11.13
C VAL A 42 -10.23 -2.60 11.98
N MET A 43 -9.09 -3.30 11.96
CA MET A 43 -8.99 -4.63 12.56
C MET A 43 -8.77 -4.61 14.08
N THR A 44 -8.17 -3.55 14.64
CA THR A 44 -7.88 -3.46 16.07
C THR A 44 -8.94 -2.69 16.85
N HIS A 45 -9.48 -1.60 16.27
CA HIS A 45 -10.37 -0.69 17.00
C HIS A 45 -11.85 -0.87 16.68
N THR A 46 -12.21 -1.63 15.63
CA THR A 46 -13.62 -1.95 15.36
C THR A 46 -13.99 -3.24 16.07
N HIS A 47 -14.86 -3.15 17.08
CA HIS A 47 -15.25 -4.29 17.92
C HIS A 47 -15.75 -5.49 17.11
N GLU A 48 -16.51 -5.24 16.04
CA GLU A 48 -17.04 -6.30 15.15
C GLU A 48 -15.96 -7.15 14.48
N PHE A 49 -14.76 -6.60 14.29
CA PHE A 49 -13.69 -7.25 13.52
C PHE A 49 -12.54 -7.77 14.38
N ARG A 50 -12.64 -7.65 15.72
CA ARG A 50 -11.55 -7.98 16.66
C ARG A 50 -11.14 -9.46 16.59
N ASP A 51 -12.10 -10.34 16.36
CA ASP A 51 -11.88 -11.80 16.31
C ASP A 51 -11.62 -12.31 14.87
N ILE A 52 -11.60 -11.40 13.90
CA ILE A 52 -11.33 -11.74 12.50
C ILE A 52 -9.83 -11.63 12.28
N PRO A 53 -9.18 -12.63 11.65
CA PRO A 53 -7.76 -12.52 11.40
C PRO A 53 -7.48 -11.36 10.46
N MET A 54 -6.36 -10.70 10.72
CA MET A 54 -5.83 -9.54 9.99
C MET A 54 -5.76 -9.76 8.47
N ALA A 55 -5.76 -11.02 8.02
CA ALA A 55 -5.73 -11.41 6.62
C ALA A 55 -7.06 -11.35 5.87
N ALA A 56 -8.19 -11.31 6.59
CA ALA A 56 -9.49 -11.14 5.97
C ALA A 56 -9.65 -9.74 5.35
N PHE A 57 -8.86 -8.78 5.83
CA PHE A 57 -8.84 -7.41 5.35
C PHE A 57 -8.05 -7.27 4.04
N SER A 58 -8.64 -6.53 3.10
CA SER A 58 -8.03 -6.14 1.83
C SER A 58 -8.37 -4.70 1.49
N THR A 59 -7.47 -3.99 0.81
CA THR A 59 -7.77 -2.68 0.23
C THR A 59 -8.26 -2.85 -1.20
N ARG A 60 -9.29 -2.09 -1.59
CA ARG A 60 -9.87 -2.08 -2.94
C ARG A 60 -9.45 -0.89 -3.78
N GLY A 61 -8.57 -0.05 -3.25
CA GLY A 61 -8.13 1.19 -3.87
C GLY A 61 -8.39 2.40 -3.00
N HIS A 62 -8.46 3.56 -3.62
CA HIS A 62 -8.69 4.83 -2.96
C HIS A 62 -9.70 5.66 -3.76
N HIS A 63 -10.49 6.45 -3.05
CA HIS A 63 -11.40 7.43 -3.65
C HIS A 63 -11.17 8.77 -2.95
N HIS A 64 -10.64 9.74 -3.68
CA HIS A 64 -10.02 10.94 -3.10
C HIS A 64 -8.93 10.54 -2.10
N ASP A 65 -8.96 11.11 -0.90
CA ASP A 65 -8.04 10.77 0.19
C ASP A 65 -8.42 9.51 0.97
N ASN A 66 -9.56 8.87 0.66
CA ASN A 66 -10.06 7.74 1.44
C ASN A 66 -9.49 6.42 0.94
N VAL A 67 -9.16 5.52 1.87
CA VAL A 67 -8.79 4.14 1.54
C VAL A 67 -10.03 3.27 1.60
N LEU A 68 -10.39 2.65 0.48
CA LEU A 68 -11.51 1.70 0.43
C LEU A 68 -11.03 0.32 0.87
N TRP A 69 -11.81 -0.34 1.72
CA TRP A 69 -11.45 -1.62 2.29
C TRP A 69 -12.60 -2.60 2.31
N ASN A 70 -12.21 -3.87 2.38
CA ASN A 70 -13.11 -5.00 2.40
C ASN A 70 -12.58 -6.08 3.33
N ILE A 71 -13.50 -6.69 4.07
CA ILE A 71 -13.25 -7.89 4.86
C ILE A 71 -14.00 -9.05 4.21
N HIS A 72 -13.32 -10.17 3.99
CA HIS A 72 -13.92 -11.43 3.61
C HIS A 72 -13.51 -12.52 4.60
N TRP A 73 -14.47 -13.03 5.36
CA TRP A 73 -14.22 -14.03 6.39
C TRP A 73 -15.42 -14.96 6.51
N ASP A 74 -15.18 -16.27 6.42
CA ASP A 74 -16.19 -17.32 6.66
C ASP A 74 -17.47 -17.14 5.81
N GLY A 75 -17.29 -16.83 4.52
CA GLY A 75 -18.42 -16.57 3.61
C GLY A 75 -19.19 -15.28 3.90
N ARG A 76 -18.74 -14.49 4.88
CA ARG A 76 -19.27 -13.17 5.20
C ARG A 76 -18.39 -12.09 4.60
N THR A 77 -19.02 -10.97 4.29
CA THR A 77 -18.33 -9.79 3.76
C THR A 77 -18.72 -8.55 4.51
N ALA A 78 -17.73 -7.70 4.81
CA ALA A 78 -17.92 -6.33 5.23
C ALA A 78 -17.12 -5.40 4.31
N ASN A 79 -17.54 -4.14 4.21
CA ASN A 79 -16.79 -3.13 3.46
C ASN A 79 -16.98 -1.74 4.05
N GLY A 80 -16.08 -0.85 3.69
CA GLY A 80 -16.13 0.52 4.14
C GLY A 80 -15.00 1.37 3.59
N SER A 81 -14.76 2.48 4.26
CA SER A 81 -13.66 3.39 3.94
C SER A 81 -12.96 3.89 5.20
N CYS A 82 -11.66 4.16 5.09
CA CYS A 82 -10.91 4.95 6.07
C CYS A 82 -10.78 6.35 5.53
N LYS A 83 -11.20 7.34 6.32
CA LYS A 83 -11.15 8.75 5.94
C LYS A 83 -9.79 9.35 6.26
N PHE A 84 -9.20 10.04 5.28
CA PHE A 84 -8.02 10.87 5.49
C PHE A 84 -8.29 12.28 4.98
N HIS A 85 -7.61 13.25 5.58
CA HIS A 85 -7.56 14.64 5.12
C HIS A 85 -6.13 15.13 5.29
N ASP A 86 -5.49 15.59 4.22
CA ASP A 86 -4.06 15.97 4.20
C ASP A 86 -3.15 14.88 4.81
N SER A 87 -3.45 13.61 4.48
CA SER A 87 -2.77 12.43 5.05
C SER A 87 -2.97 12.16 6.53
N HIS A 88 -3.78 12.97 7.23
CA HIS A 88 -4.17 12.69 8.61
C HIS A 88 -5.41 11.80 8.64
N PHE A 89 -5.31 10.68 9.38
CA PHE A 89 -6.43 9.78 9.62
C PHE A 89 -7.54 10.49 10.39
N LYS A 90 -8.80 10.31 9.94
CA LYS A 90 -9.98 10.93 10.54
C LYS A 90 -10.95 9.91 11.14
N GLY A 91 -10.98 8.69 10.62
CA GLY A 91 -11.84 7.64 11.15
C GLY A 91 -12.11 6.50 10.18
N VAL A 92 -12.78 5.47 10.69
CA VAL A 92 -13.32 4.35 9.92
C VAL A 92 -14.81 4.57 9.69
N GLU A 93 -15.26 4.43 8.46
CA GLU A 93 -16.66 4.36 8.08
C GLU A 93 -16.97 2.94 7.57
N VAL A 94 -17.87 2.23 8.23
CA VAL A 94 -18.35 0.91 7.81
C VAL A 94 -19.60 1.12 6.94
N HIS A 95 -19.53 0.76 5.66
CA HIS A 95 -20.68 0.86 4.75
C HIS A 95 -21.52 -0.42 4.78
N THR A 96 -20.89 -1.57 5.03
CA THR A 96 -21.58 -2.86 5.15
C THR A 96 -20.91 -3.68 6.24
N HIS A 97 -21.70 -4.09 7.22
CA HIS A 97 -21.30 -5.02 8.29
C HIS A 97 -21.18 -6.45 7.77
N LEU A 98 -20.61 -7.37 8.56
CA LEU A 98 -20.47 -8.76 8.18
C LEU A 98 -21.82 -9.41 7.91
N GLN A 99 -22.14 -9.56 6.63
CA GLN A 99 -23.33 -10.25 6.17
C GLN A 99 -22.95 -11.46 5.34
N HIS A 100 -23.75 -12.52 5.42
CA HIS A 100 -23.60 -13.67 4.55
C HIS A 100 -23.75 -13.23 3.11
N SER A 101 -22.71 -13.45 2.32
CA SER A 101 -22.72 -13.06 0.93
C SER A 101 -23.47 -14.11 0.14
N HIS A 102 -24.76 -13.88 -0.13
CA HIS A 102 -25.59 -14.77 -0.94
C HIS A 102 -25.11 -14.91 -2.41
N HIS A 103 -24.10 -14.13 -2.83
CA HIS A 103 -23.64 -14.05 -4.22
C HIS A 103 -22.14 -14.25 -4.44
N GLN A 104 -21.38 -14.77 -3.48
CA GLN A 104 -19.95 -15.02 -3.73
C GLN A 104 -19.75 -16.24 -4.64
N LYS A 105 -19.48 -15.97 -5.92
CA LYS A 105 -18.65 -16.85 -6.77
C LYS A 105 -17.44 -17.27 -5.95
N LYS A 106 -17.21 -18.59 -5.82
CA LYS A 106 -15.99 -19.18 -5.22
C LYS A 106 -14.77 -18.38 -5.66
N SER A 107 -14.22 -17.57 -4.75
CA SER A 107 -13.04 -16.78 -5.03
C SER A 107 -11.80 -17.64 -4.77
N GLU A 108 -11.59 -18.63 -5.65
CA GLU A 108 -10.44 -19.55 -5.58
C GLU A 108 -9.10 -18.82 -5.82
N HIS A 109 -9.11 -17.56 -6.26
CA HIS A 109 -7.90 -16.74 -6.36
C HIS A 109 -8.20 -15.27 -6.04
N TYR A 110 -8.20 -14.91 -4.75
CA TYR A 110 -8.05 -13.52 -4.34
C TYR A 110 -6.58 -13.08 -4.52
N GLN A 111 -6.15 -12.94 -5.79
CA GLN A 111 -4.99 -12.10 -6.09
C GLN A 111 -5.46 -10.66 -5.97
N GLY A 112 -5.18 -10.03 -4.83
CA GLY A 112 -5.53 -8.63 -4.61
C GLY A 112 -4.91 -7.75 -5.70
N GLN A 113 -5.74 -7.17 -6.56
CA GLN A 113 -5.36 -6.27 -7.65
C GLN A 113 -4.64 -4.98 -7.17
N TYR A 114 -4.52 -4.79 -5.85
CA TYR A 114 -3.82 -3.69 -5.19
C TYR A 114 -2.52 -4.08 -4.49
N GLY A 115 -1.95 -5.22 -4.84
CA GLY A 115 -0.61 -5.60 -4.37
C GLY A 115 -0.49 -5.50 -2.85
N GLY A 116 -1.39 -6.19 -2.15
CA GLY A 116 -1.41 -6.29 -0.70
C GLY A 116 -1.01 -7.69 -0.22
N PHE A 117 -0.44 -7.77 0.98
CA PHE A 117 -0.12 -9.04 1.63
C PHE A 117 -1.41 -9.81 1.95
N TYR A 118 -1.46 -11.11 1.64
CA TYR A 118 -2.62 -11.98 1.87
C TYR A 118 -2.22 -13.28 2.58
N TYR A 119 -3.09 -13.85 3.43
CA TYR A 119 -2.81 -15.12 4.09
C TYR A 119 -3.40 -16.28 3.28
N ASP A 120 -2.52 -17.16 2.81
CA ASP A 120 -2.88 -18.38 2.12
C ASP A 120 -3.18 -19.48 3.15
N ARG A 121 -4.48 -19.78 3.34
CA ARG A 121 -4.93 -20.79 4.31
C ARG A 121 -4.49 -22.20 3.94
N HIS A 122 -4.24 -22.51 2.67
CA HIS A 122 -3.84 -23.86 2.26
C HIS A 122 -2.45 -24.23 2.77
N VAL A 123 -1.56 -23.24 2.86
CA VAL A 123 -0.20 -23.42 3.37
C VAL A 123 0.00 -22.80 4.76
N ALA A 124 -1.05 -22.20 5.33
CA ALA A 124 -1.00 -21.47 6.60
C ALA A 124 0.13 -20.42 6.66
N LYS A 125 0.31 -19.66 5.57
CA LYS A 125 1.38 -18.67 5.45
C LYS A 125 0.88 -17.37 4.85
N TRP A 126 1.52 -16.28 5.25
CA TRP A 126 1.35 -15.00 4.58
C TRP A 126 2.15 -14.96 3.27
N ARG A 127 1.56 -14.31 2.25
CA ARG A 127 2.19 -14.00 0.98
C ARG A 127 2.20 -12.49 0.72
N ASP A 128 3.27 -12.03 0.08
CA ASP A 128 3.39 -10.66 -0.40
C ASP A 128 2.65 -10.47 -1.73
N PRO A 129 2.58 -9.22 -2.22
CA PRO A 129 1.98 -8.90 -3.52
C PRO A 129 2.56 -9.67 -4.70
N ASP A 130 3.84 -10.03 -4.60
CA ASP A 130 4.61 -10.75 -5.61
C ASP A 130 4.52 -12.29 -5.41
N GLY A 131 3.74 -12.75 -4.42
CA GLY A 131 3.53 -14.17 -4.09
C GLY A 131 4.59 -14.80 -3.19
N LYS A 132 5.59 -14.04 -2.71
CA LYS A 132 6.63 -14.54 -1.80
C LYS A 132 6.04 -14.84 -0.44
N ILE A 133 6.45 -15.97 0.13
CA ILE A 133 5.97 -16.43 1.43
C ILE A 133 6.79 -15.77 2.54
N CYS A 134 6.11 -15.19 3.52
CA CYS A 134 6.78 -14.83 4.76
C CYS A 134 6.86 -16.04 5.69
N HIS A 135 8.09 -16.47 5.97
CA HIS A 135 8.35 -17.64 6.82
C HIS A 135 8.25 -17.33 8.32
N THR A 136 8.48 -16.07 8.72
CA THR A 136 8.44 -15.58 10.11
C THR A 136 7.07 -15.06 10.52
N CYS A 137 6.14 -14.95 9.57
CA CYS A 137 4.81 -14.43 9.80
C CYS A 137 3.84 -15.51 10.27
N THR A 138 3.05 -15.17 11.27
CA THR A 138 1.92 -15.92 11.81
C THR A 138 0.63 -15.17 11.48
N PRO A 139 -0.55 -15.85 11.48
CA PRO A 139 -1.84 -15.18 11.27
C PRO A 139 -2.04 -13.93 12.13
N GLU A 140 -1.47 -13.95 13.34
CA GLU A 140 -1.61 -12.93 14.38
C GLU A 140 -0.67 -11.74 14.17
N ASN A 141 0.56 -11.95 13.69
CA ASN A 141 1.55 -10.87 13.56
C ASN A 141 1.54 -10.17 12.18
N GLY A 142 0.94 -10.78 11.15
CA GLY A 142 0.88 -10.19 9.82
C GLY A 142 2.21 -10.21 9.06
N PHE A 143 2.33 -9.41 7.99
CA PHE A 143 3.59 -9.24 7.24
C PHE A 143 4.45 -8.13 7.87
N PRO A 144 5.78 -8.32 8.05
CA PRO A 144 6.65 -7.27 8.54
C PRO A 144 6.73 -6.12 7.53
N GLU A 145 6.67 -4.89 8.05
CA GLU A 145 6.73 -3.65 7.25
C GLU A 145 8.11 -3.41 6.61
N HIS A 146 9.14 -4.06 7.14
CA HIS A 146 10.50 -4.02 6.65
C HIS A 146 10.93 -5.45 6.33
N GLY A 147 11.11 -5.73 5.04
CA GLY A 147 11.41 -7.06 4.53
C GLY A 147 12.57 -7.73 5.26
N GLY A 148 12.42 -9.01 5.54
CA GLY A 148 13.55 -9.89 5.88
C GLY A 148 14.38 -10.23 4.66
#